data_AF-A0A7Z2SQ01-F1
#
_entry.id   AF-A0A7Z2SQ01-F1
#
_cell.length_a   1.000
_cell.length_b   1.000
_cell.length_c   1.000
_cell.angle_alpha   90.00
_cell.angle_beta   90.00
_cell.angle_gamma   90.00
#
_symmetry.space_group_name_H-M   'P 1'
#
loop_
_entity.id
_entity.type
_entity.pdbx_description
1 polymer ?
#
loop_
_entity_poly.entity_id
_entity_poly.type
_entity_poly.pdbx_seq_one_letter_code
_entity_poly.pdbx_strand_id
1 'polypeptide(L)'
;MSWRVWPFGKAPATLPDAPHALLADIEKGKRYLDEVDNGKWVYPACKRTASDAGADKGEVCNHTRLEAMRYLLTVPRGEFRLLAEPDSQAAILEAYLRQLPHDETVIEFTGNTMSDLAIAVVAGFNWLTHCASLAGADRRKFSGTLNRFRKVAVSAQKWWEMEGAKARYAQMLQAQQEPPLFLNLVWADYGRLAGEIAAARA
;
A
#
# COMPACT_ATOMS: atom_id res chain seq x y z
N MET A 1 23.39 -19.19 -1.39
CA MET A 1 23.06 -17.77 -1.17
C MET A 1 21.93 -17.69 -0.17
N SER A 2 22.16 -17.04 0.98
CA SER A 2 21.23 -17.01 2.11
C SER A 2 20.17 -15.92 1.91
N TRP A 3 18.94 -16.32 1.58
CA TRP A 3 17.75 -15.46 1.47
C TRP A 3 17.16 -15.07 2.84
N ARG A 4 17.87 -15.39 3.94
CA ARG A 4 17.46 -15.04 5.29
C ARG A 4 17.67 -13.55 5.49
N VAL A 5 16.60 -12.78 5.29
CA VAL A 5 16.16 -11.57 6.01
C VAL A 5 15.34 -10.78 4.99
N TRP A 6 14.12 -11.28 4.73
CA TRP A 6 13.03 -10.44 4.25
C TRP A 6 12.56 -9.60 5.47
N PRO A 7 12.35 -8.29 5.37
CA PRO A 7 12.01 -7.45 6.52
C PRO A 7 10.64 -7.72 7.16
N PHE A 8 9.85 -8.66 6.63
CA PHE A 8 8.54 -9.01 7.18
C PHE A 8 8.71 -10.18 8.15
N GLY A 9 8.61 -9.86 9.44
CA GLY A 9 8.64 -10.83 10.53
C GLY A 9 7.45 -11.79 10.51
N LYS A 10 7.47 -12.78 11.42
CA LYS A 10 6.37 -13.73 11.60
C LYS A 10 5.03 -13.00 11.67
N ALA A 11 4.10 -13.36 10.78
CA ALA A 11 2.74 -12.87 10.80
C ALA A 11 2.06 -13.26 12.15
N PRO A 12 1.14 -12.42 12.68
CA PRO A 12 0.34 -12.79 13.83
C PRO A 12 -0.49 -14.05 13.53
N ALA A 13 -0.67 -14.87 14.57
CA ALA A 13 -1.20 -16.22 14.50
C ALA A 13 -2.71 -16.26 14.21
N THR A 14 -3.13 -16.03 12.96
CA THR A 14 -4.40 -16.49 12.38
C THR A 14 -4.41 -16.16 10.88
N LEU A 15 -4.02 -17.08 9.99
CA LEU A 15 -4.32 -16.94 8.56
C LEU A 15 -4.52 -18.31 7.87
N PRO A 16 -5.76 -18.81 7.79
CA PRO A 16 -6.31 -19.25 6.52
C PRO A 16 -6.76 -17.99 5.73
N ASP A 17 -6.33 -17.83 4.48
CA ASP A 17 -6.62 -16.70 3.56
C ASP A 17 -5.81 -15.38 3.68
N ALA A 18 -4.49 -15.48 3.91
CA ALA A 18 -3.58 -14.34 4.09
C ALA A 18 -3.65 -13.18 3.06
N PRO A 19 -3.75 -13.41 1.74
CA PRO A 19 -3.80 -12.30 0.77
C PRO A 19 -5.18 -11.63 0.69
N HIS A 20 -6.25 -12.40 0.89
CA HIS A 20 -7.63 -11.91 0.76
C HIS A 20 -8.08 -11.10 1.98
N ALA A 21 -7.50 -11.36 3.14
CA ALA A 21 -7.72 -10.54 4.34
C ALA A 21 -7.34 -9.06 4.10
N LEU A 22 -6.24 -8.79 3.38
CA LEU A 22 -5.85 -7.41 3.03
C LEU A 22 -6.80 -6.77 2.02
N LEU A 23 -7.39 -7.55 1.11
CA LEU A 23 -8.41 -7.02 0.19
C LEU A 23 -9.64 -6.55 0.96
N ALA A 24 -10.08 -7.30 1.97
CA ALA A 24 -11.16 -6.88 2.85
C ALA A 24 -10.81 -5.62 3.65
N ASP A 25 -9.56 -5.49 4.11
CA ASP A 25 -9.09 -4.28 4.78
C ASP A 25 -9.05 -3.05 3.87
N ILE A 26 -8.68 -3.21 2.60
CA ILE A 26 -8.74 -2.14 1.60
C ILE A 26 -10.20 -1.75 1.33
N GLU A 27 -11.12 -2.71 1.27
CA GLU A 27 -12.54 -2.44 1.08
C GLU A 27 -13.16 -1.63 2.24
N LYS A 28 -12.64 -1.76 3.48
CA LYS A 28 -13.01 -0.84 4.58
C LYS A 28 -12.73 0.62 4.25
N GLY A 29 -11.80 0.89 3.33
CA GLY A 29 -11.55 2.23 2.80
C GLY A 29 -12.79 2.89 2.20
N LYS A 30 -13.71 2.12 1.57
CA LYS A 30 -14.98 2.67 1.06
C LYS A 30 -15.83 3.21 2.20
N ARG A 31 -16.08 2.37 3.21
CA ARG A 31 -16.84 2.76 4.41
C ARG A 31 -16.21 3.95 5.12
N TYR A 32 -14.88 3.99 5.22
CA TYR A 32 -14.18 5.13 5.80
C TYR A 32 -14.47 6.43 5.04
N LEU A 33 -14.42 6.40 3.70
CA LEU A 33 -14.72 7.57 2.87
C LEU A 33 -16.19 7.98 2.99
N ASP A 34 -17.12 7.03 3.04
CA ASP A 34 -18.53 7.34 3.30
C ASP A 34 -18.71 8.02 4.67
N GLU A 35 -17.99 7.56 5.70
CA GLU A 35 -18.01 8.17 7.02
C GLU A 35 -17.40 9.59 7.04
N VAL A 36 -16.36 9.84 6.23
CA VAL A 36 -15.80 11.19 5.99
C VAL A 36 -16.84 12.09 5.33
N ASP A 37 -17.50 11.62 4.26
CA ASP A 37 -18.48 12.41 3.50
C ASP A 37 -19.71 12.76 4.35
N ASN A 38 -20.07 11.89 5.30
CA ASN A 38 -21.12 12.13 6.29
C ASN A 38 -20.66 13.01 7.48
N GLY A 39 -19.43 13.54 7.46
CA GLY A 39 -18.92 14.44 8.48
C GLY A 39 -18.54 13.77 9.80
N LYS A 40 -18.48 12.43 9.87
CA LYS A 40 -18.04 11.71 11.06
C LYS A 40 -16.56 11.97 11.37
N TRP A 41 -15.75 12.14 10.33
CA TRP A 41 -14.31 12.26 10.43
C TRP A 41 -13.79 13.50 9.71
N VAL A 42 -12.78 14.15 10.30
CA VAL A 42 -12.00 15.19 9.59
C VAL A 42 -11.08 14.54 8.56
N TYR A 43 -11.09 15.10 7.36
CA TYR A 43 -10.27 14.68 6.22
C TYR A 43 -9.31 15.80 5.76
N PRO A 44 -8.07 15.46 5.37
CA PRO A 44 -7.43 14.16 5.52
C PRO A 44 -7.14 13.84 7.00
N ALA A 45 -7.07 12.55 7.33
CA ALA A 45 -6.86 12.08 8.70
C ALA A 45 -5.59 12.66 9.34
N CYS A 46 -4.54 12.90 8.53
CA CYS A 46 -3.30 13.49 9.00
C CYS A 46 -3.42 14.93 9.53
N LYS A 47 -4.53 15.64 9.25
CA LYS A 47 -4.80 17.00 9.78
C LYS A 47 -5.57 17.02 11.09
N ARG A 48 -6.07 15.86 11.57
CA ARG A 48 -6.86 15.80 12.81
C ARG A 48 -6.06 16.36 13.99
N THR A 49 -6.60 17.36 14.66
CA THR A 49 -6.10 17.91 15.92
C THR A 49 -6.48 17.00 17.09
N ALA A 50 -5.88 17.22 18.26
CA ALA A 50 -6.17 16.44 19.47
C ALA A 50 -7.64 16.49 19.93
N SER A 51 -8.40 17.52 19.52
CA SER A 51 -9.84 17.65 19.82
C SER A 51 -10.75 16.93 18.84
N ASP A 52 -10.23 16.47 17.70
CA ASP A 52 -11.04 15.80 16.69
C ASP A 52 -11.34 14.35 17.07
N ALA A 53 -12.50 13.84 16.62
CA ALA A 53 -12.82 12.43 16.77
C ALA A 53 -11.78 11.56 16.03
N GLY A 54 -11.34 10.48 16.69
CA GLY A 54 -10.39 9.55 16.10
C GLY A 54 -9.00 10.17 15.86
N ALA A 55 -8.62 11.06 16.77
CA ALA A 55 -7.31 11.69 16.76
C ALA A 55 -6.26 10.89 17.53
N ASP A 56 -6.50 9.65 17.94
CA ASP A 56 -5.39 8.83 18.44
C ASP A 56 -4.45 8.43 17.29
N LYS A 57 -3.19 8.16 17.64
CA LYS A 57 -2.15 7.82 16.67
C LYS A 57 -2.50 6.59 15.83
N GLY A 58 -3.18 5.60 16.42
CA GLY A 58 -3.54 4.35 15.75
C GLY A 58 -4.58 4.58 14.66
N GLU A 59 -5.66 5.29 14.98
CA GLU A 59 -6.70 5.62 14.01
C GLU A 59 -6.19 6.55 12.91
N VAL A 60 -5.37 7.55 13.23
CA VAL A 60 -4.80 8.45 12.22
C VAL A 60 -3.88 7.71 11.27
N CYS A 61 -3.03 6.81 11.79
CA CYS A 61 -2.20 5.93 10.97
C CYS A 61 -3.06 5.07 10.04
N ASN A 62 -4.09 4.41 10.60
CA ASN A 62 -4.94 3.52 9.83
C ASN A 62 -5.72 4.28 8.74
N HIS A 63 -6.38 5.39 9.08
CA HIS A 63 -7.14 6.20 8.14
C HIS A 63 -6.25 6.84 7.08
N THR A 64 -5.07 7.36 7.44
CA THR A 64 -4.11 7.90 6.45
C THR A 64 -3.67 6.83 5.45
N ARG A 65 -3.47 5.58 5.88
CA ARG A 65 -3.19 4.45 4.98
C ARG A 65 -4.40 4.12 4.10
N LEU A 66 -5.61 4.06 4.66
CA LEU A 66 -6.85 3.81 3.87
C LEU A 66 -7.08 4.90 2.82
N GLU A 67 -6.80 6.16 3.16
CA GLU A 67 -6.84 7.27 2.22
C GLU A 67 -5.86 7.10 1.07
N ALA A 68 -4.65 6.57 1.31
CA ALA A 68 -3.71 6.25 0.24
C ALA A 68 -4.20 5.07 -0.61
N MET A 69 -4.82 4.05 0.02
CA MET A 69 -5.39 2.90 -0.68
C MET A 69 -6.63 3.25 -1.51
N ARG A 70 -7.29 4.40 -1.27
CA ARG A 70 -8.49 4.78 -2.02
C ARG A 70 -8.30 4.77 -3.53
N TYR A 71 -7.10 5.11 -4.01
CA TYR A 71 -6.83 5.14 -5.45
C TYR A 71 -6.97 3.75 -6.08
N LEU A 72 -6.64 2.68 -5.36
CA LEU A 72 -6.90 1.31 -5.81
C LEU A 72 -8.40 1.02 -5.94
N LEU A 73 -9.22 1.58 -5.05
CA LEU A 73 -10.68 1.44 -5.10
C LEU A 73 -11.32 2.19 -6.27
N THR A 74 -10.61 3.17 -6.85
CA THR A 74 -11.05 3.91 -8.05
C THR A 74 -10.74 3.20 -9.36
N VAL A 75 -9.88 2.16 -9.34
CA VAL A 75 -9.58 1.38 -10.54
C VAL A 75 -10.85 0.63 -10.99
N PRO A 76 -11.23 0.70 -12.28
CA PRO A 76 -12.45 0.09 -12.79
C PRO A 76 -12.60 -1.39 -12.44
N ARG A 77 -13.87 -1.84 -12.34
CA ARG A 77 -14.26 -3.26 -12.18
C ARG A 77 -13.69 -3.96 -10.93
N GLY A 78 -13.12 -3.23 -9.98
CA GLY A 78 -12.52 -3.81 -8.77
C GLY A 78 -11.26 -4.62 -9.07
N GLU A 79 -10.52 -4.25 -10.12
CA GLU A 79 -9.32 -4.96 -10.58
C GLU A 79 -8.15 -4.91 -9.59
N PHE A 80 -8.22 -4.09 -8.54
CA PHE A 80 -7.22 -4.07 -7.47
C PHE A 80 -6.99 -5.42 -6.79
N ARG A 81 -7.95 -6.35 -6.89
CA ARG A 81 -7.79 -7.72 -6.41
C ARG A 81 -6.63 -8.47 -7.09
N LEU A 82 -6.30 -8.11 -8.34
CA LEU A 82 -5.17 -8.67 -9.08
C LEU A 82 -3.82 -8.44 -8.36
N LEU A 83 -3.72 -7.44 -7.48
CA LEU A 83 -2.53 -7.22 -6.66
C LEU A 83 -2.22 -8.37 -5.70
N ALA A 84 -3.24 -9.16 -5.33
CA ALA A 84 -3.12 -10.34 -4.48
C ALA A 84 -2.95 -11.65 -5.27
N GLU A 85 -3.13 -11.63 -6.60
CA GLU A 85 -3.12 -12.84 -7.42
C GLU A 85 -1.71 -13.22 -7.86
N PRO A 86 -1.23 -14.45 -7.58
CA PRO A 86 0.13 -14.87 -7.92
C PRO A 86 0.41 -14.82 -9.42
N ASP A 87 -0.59 -15.09 -10.26
CA ASP A 87 -0.46 -15.11 -11.72
C ASP A 87 -0.31 -13.71 -12.33
N SER A 88 -0.72 -12.67 -11.58
CA SER A 88 -0.64 -11.27 -12.04
C SER A 88 0.69 -10.60 -11.67
N GLN A 89 1.50 -11.21 -10.80
CA GLN A 89 2.61 -10.53 -10.13
C GLN A 89 3.70 -10.05 -11.08
N ALA A 90 4.08 -10.87 -12.06
CA ALA A 90 5.08 -10.46 -13.05
C ALA A 90 4.63 -9.24 -13.86
N ALA A 91 3.38 -9.29 -14.38
CA ALA A 91 2.82 -8.22 -15.19
C ALA A 91 2.63 -6.92 -14.41
N ILE A 92 2.13 -6.98 -13.17
CA ILE A 92 1.90 -5.76 -12.38
C ILE A 92 3.21 -5.12 -11.89
N LEU A 93 4.20 -5.93 -11.51
CA LEU A 93 5.51 -5.41 -11.11
C LEU A 93 6.23 -4.77 -12.30
N GLU A 94 6.14 -5.38 -13.48
CA GLU A 94 6.67 -4.78 -14.71
C GLU A 94 5.97 -3.45 -15.03
N ALA A 95 4.63 -3.41 -14.99
CA ALA A 95 3.86 -2.19 -15.23
C ALA A 95 4.22 -1.09 -14.23
N TYR A 96 4.37 -1.42 -12.95
CA TYR A 96 4.82 -0.48 -11.92
C TYR A 96 6.23 0.05 -12.18
N LEU A 97 7.17 -0.83 -12.57
CA LEU A 97 8.55 -0.41 -12.84
C LEU A 97 8.67 0.46 -14.09
N ARG A 98 7.74 0.36 -15.04
CA ARG A 98 7.66 1.27 -16.20
C ARG A 98 7.13 2.67 -15.84
N GLN A 99 6.33 2.81 -14.78
CA GLN A 99 5.88 4.12 -14.32
C GLN A 99 7.07 4.95 -13.82
N LEU A 100 7.18 6.19 -14.30
CA LEU A 100 8.18 7.13 -13.79
C LEU A 100 7.67 7.74 -12.48
N PRO A 101 8.52 7.89 -11.45
CA PRO A 101 8.15 8.66 -10.27
C PRO A 101 7.76 10.10 -10.65
N HIS A 102 6.62 10.55 -10.14
CA HIS A 102 6.11 11.93 -10.23
C HIS A 102 5.38 12.26 -8.93
N ASP A 103 5.02 13.53 -8.70
CA ASP A 103 4.40 13.99 -7.44
C ASP A 103 2.89 14.26 -7.56
N GLU A 104 2.27 13.90 -8.68
CA GLU A 104 0.84 14.16 -8.95
C GLU A 104 -0.06 13.20 -8.17
N THR A 105 -1.13 13.73 -7.58
CA THR A 105 -2.14 12.94 -6.85
C THR A 105 -3.44 12.77 -7.64
N VAL A 106 -3.59 13.48 -8.75
CA VAL A 106 -4.68 13.28 -9.71
C VAL A 106 -4.29 12.13 -10.64
N ILE A 107 -5.24 11.23 -10.91
CA ILE A 107 -5.00 10.08 -11.78
C ILE A 107 -5.80 10.26 -13.07
N GLU A 108 -5.13 10.09 -14.20
CA GLU A 108 -5.76 9.79 -15.48
C GLU A 108 -5.52 8.31 -15.81
N PHE A 109 -6.58 7.50 -15.76
CA PHE A 109 -6.48 6.09 -16.12
C PHE A 109 -6.38 5.92 -17.64
N THR A 110 -5.50 5.01 -18.03
CA THR A 110 -5.16 4.70 -19.42
C THR A 110 -6.10 3.68 -20.05
N GLY A 111 -6.90 2.98 -19.23
CA GLY A 111 -7.74 1.84 -19.65
C GLY A 111 -6.98 0.52 -19.73
N ASN A 112 -5.66 0.52 -19.46
CA ASN A 112 -4.87 -0.69 -19.27
C ASN A 112 -4.80 -1.03 -17.78
N THR A 113 -5.45 -2.13 -17.39
CA THR A 113 -5.55 -2.60 -16.00
C THR A 113 -4.22 -2.57 -15.24
N MET A 114 -3.14 -3.12 -15.79
CA MET A 114 -1.87 -3.22 -15.06
C MET A 114 -1.21 -1.85 -14.91
N SER A 115 -1.28 -1.01 -15.95
CA SER A 115 -0.81 0.37 -15.88
C SER A 115 -1.64 1.19 -14.90
N ASP A 116 -2.97 1.04 -14.91
CA ASP A 116 -3.89 1.78 -14.04
C ASP A 116 -3.69 1.41 -12.56
N LEU A 117 -3.48 0.13 -12.27
CA LEU A 117 -3.09 -0.34 -10.93
C LEU A 117 -1.74 0.25 -10.49
N ALA A 118 -0.75 0.29 -11.37
CA ALA A 118 0.54 0.90 -11.08
C ALA A 118 0.42 2.41 -10.81
N ILE A 119 -0.36 3.14 -11.61
CA ILE A 119 -0.63 4.57 -11.45
C ILE A 119 -1.33 4.82 -10.11
N ALA A 120 -2.33 4.00 -9.74
CA ALA A 120 -3.01 4.11 -8.46
C ALA A 120 -2.07 3.91 -7.26
N VAL A 121 -1.11 2.99 -7.35
CA VAL A 121 -0.06 2.82 -6.32
C VAL A 121 0.87 4.04 -6.23
N VAL A 122 1.26 4.64 -7.37
CA VAL A 122 2.08 5.87 -7.36
C VAL A 122 1.30 7.02 -6.73
N ALA A 123 0.04 7.21 -7.10
CA ALA A 123 -0.81 8.26 -6.54
C ALA A 123 -1.00 8.12 -5.02
N GLY A 124 -1.11 6.90 -4.49
CA GLY A 124 -1.16 6.69 -3.04
C GLY A 124 0.15 7.06 -2.33
N PHE A 125 1.33 6.80 -2.93
CA PHE A 125 2.60 7.31 -2.38
C PHE A 125 2.68 8.84 -2.41
N ASN A 126 2.16 9.46 -3.46
CA ASN A 126 2.13 10.92 -3.60
C ASN A 126 1.18 11.52 -2.57
N TRP A 127 0.06 10.87 -2.30
CA TRP A 127 -0.85 11.24 -1.21
C TRP A 127 -0.18 11.18 0.16
N LEU A 128 0.57 10.11 0.45
CA LEU A 128 1.30 10.01 1.72
C LEU A 128 2.37 11.10 1.85
N THR A 129 3.04 11.46 0.76
CA THR A 129 3.97 12.59 0.72
C THR A 129 3.26 13.92 0.99
N HIS A 130 2.08 14.12 0.40
CA HIS A 130 1.22 15.27 0.68
C HIS A 130 0.81 15.32 2.16
N CYS A 131 0.32 14.21 2.71
CA CYS A 131 -0.06 14.07 4.12
C CYS A 131 1.10 14.36 5.07
N ALA A 132 2.32 13.92 4.75
CA ALA A 132 3.52 14.22 5.52
C ALA A 132 3.80 15.73 5.57
N SER A 133 3.62 16.44 4.46
CA SER A 133 3.75 17.90 4.45
C SER A 133 2.68 18.59 5.29
N LEU A 134 1.45 18.06 5.29
CA LEU A 134 0.35 18.62 6.10
C LEU A 134 0.55 18.39 7.60
N ALA A 135 1.10 17.23 7.99
CA ALA A 135 1.38 16.88 9.37
C ALA A 135 2.66 17.51 9.93
N GLY A 136 3.40 18.31 9.14
CA GLY A 136 4.67 18.91 9.55
C GLY A 136 5.81 17.91 9.70
N ALA A 137 5.73 16.74 9.07
CA ALA A 137 6.76 15.72 9.16
C ALA A 137 8.06 16.13 8.43
N ASP A 138 9.20 15.61 8.90
CA ASP A 138 10.50 15.87 8.27
C ASP A 138 10.51 15.37 6.81
N ARG A 139 10.53 16.31 5.87
CA ARG A 139 10.54 16.05 4.43
C ARG A 139 11.66 15.11 3.99
N ARG A 140 12.80 15.08 4.71
CA ARG A 140 13.92 14.17 4.37
C ARG A 140 13.53 12.71 4.52
N LYS A 141 12.66 12.37 5.47
CA LYS A 141 12.16 11.00 5.68
C LYS A 141 11.27 10.53 4.53
N PHE A 142 10.52 11.45 3.93
CA PHE A 142 9.59 11.15 2.83
C PHE A 142 10.23 11.32 1.45
N SER A 143 11.33 12.05 1.36
CA SER A 143 12.12 12.18 0.13
C SER A 143 12.59 10.81 -0.39
N GLY A 144 12.43 10.58 -1.70
CA GLY A 144 12.87 9.36 -2.37
C GLY A 144 12.07 8.09 -1.99
N THR A 145 10.89 8.22 -1.38
CA THR A 145 10.03 7.08 -1.01
C THR A 145 9.71 6.18 -2.21
N LEU A 146 9.27 6.77 -3.33
CA LEU A 146 9.04 6.02 -4.57
C LEU A 146 10.32 5.31 -5.05
N ASN A 147 11.47 5.97 -5.01
CA ASN A 147 12.74 5.35 -5.41
C ASN A 147 13.14 4.17 -4.51
N ARG A 148 12.85 4.24 -3.21
CA ARG A 148 13.05 3.12 -2.29
C ARG A 148 12.09 1.97 -2.60
N PHE A 149 10.81 2.26 -2.79
CA PHE A 149 9.82 1.24 -3.10
C PHE A 149 10.08 0.57 -4.46
N ARG A 150 10.57 1.32 -5.45
CA ARG A 150 11.04 0.74 -6.74
C ARG A 150 12.14 -0.31 -6.55
N LYS A 151 13.08 -0.12 -5.60
CA LYS A 151 14.09 -1.15 -5.29
C LYS A 151 13.45 -2.41 -4.69
N VAL A 152 12.41 -2.24 -3.87
CA VAL A 152 11.63 -3.37 -3.33
C VAL A 152 10.88 -4.09 -4.47
N ALA A 153 10.24 -3.35 -5.37
CA ALA A 153 9.55 -3.89 -6.53
C ALA A 153 10.49 -4.67 -7.47
N VAL A 154 11.71 -4.16 -7.73
CA VAL A 154 12.74 -4.91 -8.49
C VAL A 154 13.10 -6.24 -7.81
N SER A 155 13.28 -6.24 -6.49
CA SER A 155 13.56 -7.48 -5.75
C SER A 155 12.40 -8.47 -5.81
N ALA A 156 11.17 -7.98 -5.71
CA ALA A 156 9.97 -8.81 -5.86
C ALA A 156 9.84 -9.37 -7.28
N GLN A 157 10.11 -8.57 -8.32
CA GLN A 157 10.06 -9.02 -9.71
C GLN A 157 11.04 -10.17 -9.94
N LYS A 158 12.31 -10.00 -9.53
CA LYS A 158 13.32 -11.06 -9.60
C LYS A 158 12.89 -12.31 -8.85
N TRP A 159 12.18 -12.16 -7.73
CA TRP A 159 11.69 -13.30 -6.96
C TRP A 159 10.64 -14.11 -7.72
N TRP A 160 9.73 -13.42 -8.43
CA TRP A 160 8.68 -14.04 -9.23
C TRP A 160 9.20 -14.62 -10.55
N GLU A 161 10.28 -14.06 -11.11
CA GLU A 161 10.94 -14.57 -12.34
C GLU A 161 11.76 -15.85 -12.11
N MET A 162 12.20 -16.10 -10.87
CA MET A 162 12.93 -17.32 -10.53
C MET A 162 12.05 -18.58 -10.73
N GLU A 163 12.61 -19.61 -11.38
CA GLU A 163 11.94 -20.89 -11.61
C GLU A 163 11.33 -21.48 -10.33
N GLY A 164 10.09 -21.96 -10.39
CA GLY A 164 9.38 -22.51 -9.24
C GLY A 164 8.79 -21.47 -8.27
N ALA A 165 8.61 -20.21 -8.68
CA ALA A 165 8.01 -19.16 -7.84
C ALA A 165 6.65 -19.54 -7.26
N LYS A 166 5.77 -20.18 -8.04
CA LYS A 166 4.45 -20.65 -7.57
C LYS A 166 4.58 -21.69 -6.45
N ALA A 167 5.53 -22.62 -6.56
CA ALA A 167 5.77 -23.62 -5.52
C ALA A 167 6.32 -22.97 -4.24
N ARG A 168 7.26 -22.02 -4.36
CA ARG A 168 7.76 -21.25 -3.22
C ARG A 168 6.66 -20.42 -2.56
N TYR A 169 5.80 -19.78 -3.35
CA TYR A 169 4.64 -19.05 -2.86
C TYR A 169 3.73 -19.96 -2.01
N ALA A 170 3.38 -21.13 -2.51
CA ALA A 170 2.55 -22.09 -1.78
C ALA A 170 3.24 -22.56 -0.48
N GLN A 171 4.55 -22.82 -0.51
CA GLN A 171 5.34 -23.19 0.68
C GLN A 171 5.36 -22.07 1.73
N MET A 172 5.49 -20.81 1.30
CA MET A 172 5.43 -19.66 2.21
C MET A 172 4.07 -19.55 2.89
N LEU A 173 2.97 -19.73 2.14
CA LEU A 173 1.63 -19.75 2.72
C LEU A 173 1.46 -20.87 3.75
N GLN A 174 1.93 -22.08 3.44
CA GLN A 174 1.91 -23.21 4.39
C GLN A 174 2.73 -22.92 5.66
N ALA A 175 3.84 -22.20 5.51
CA ALA A 175 4.70 -21.77 6.61
C ALA A 175 4.21 -20.50 7.33
N GLN A 176 3.01 -19.98 6.99
CA GLN A 176 2.46 -18.72 7.53
C GLN A 176 3.41 -17.52 7.34
N GLN A 177 4.09 -17.49 6.21
CA GLN A 177 4.98 -16.40 5.81
C GLN A 177 4.29 -15.51 4.78
N GLU A 178 4.61 -14.23 4.78
CA GLU A 178 4.07 -13.27 3.80
C GLU A 178 4.83 -13.38 2.48
N PRO A 179 4.17 -13.83 1.39
CA PRO A 179 4.79 -13.82 0.07
C PRO A 179 4.94 -12.38 -0.46
N PRO A 180 5.84 -12.15 -1.42
CA PRO A 180 6.04 -10.83 -2.03
C PRO A 180 4.97 -10.51 -3.08
N LEU A 181 3.70 -10.64 -2.69
CA LEU A 181 2.60 -10.09 -3.47
C LEU A 181 2.69 -8.58 -3.46
N PHE A 182 2.44 -7.95 -4.61
CA PHE A 182 2.54 -6.51 -4.74
C PHE A 182 1.61 -5.80 -3.75
N LEU A 183 0.44 -6.36 -3.46
CA LEU A 183 -0.45 -5.89 -2.40
C LEU A 183 0.22 -5.83 -1.02
N ASN A 184 0.91 -6.90 -0.61
CA ASN A 184 1.57 -6.96 0.70
C ASN A 184 2.66 -5.89 0.81
N LEU A 185 3.44 -5.72 -0.27
CA LEU A 185 4.51 -4.73 -0.35
C LEU A 185 3.95 -3.31 -0.22
N VAL A 186 2.92 -2.97 -0.98
CA VAL A 186 2.27 -1.65 -0.93
C VAL A 186 1.64 -1.40 0.44
N TRP A 187 0.92 -2.38 0.98
CA TRP A 187 0.27 -2.29 2.29
C TRP A 187 1.27 -2.01 3.41
N ALA A 188 2.39 -2.73 3.41
CA ALA A 188 3.44 -2.54 4.41
C ALA A 188 4.11 -1.16 4.30
N ASP A 189 4.49 -0.74 3.09
CA ASP A 189 5.18 0.53 2.90
C ASP A 189 4.27 1.73 3.16
N TYR A 190 2.99 1.65 2.77
CA TYR A 190 2.00 2.66 3.13
C TYR A 190 1.78 2.73 4.64
N GLY A 191 1.69 1.57 5.31
CA GLY A 191 1.55 1.51 6.77
C GLY A 191 2.72 2.13 7.51
N ARG A 192 3.95 1.86 7.06
CA ARG A 192 5.17 2.48 7.62
C ARG A 192 5.11 4.00 7.49
N LEU A 193 4.82 4.51 6.28
CA LEU A 193 4.74 5.95 6.02
C LEU A 193 3.61 6.61 6.82
N ALA A 194 2.42 6.02 6.84
CA ALA A 194 1.29 6.51 7.62
C ALA A 194 1.60 6.56 9.12
N GLY A 195 2.34 5.57 9.64
CA GLY A 195 2.82 5.56 11.03
C GLY A 195 3.80 6.69 11.34
N GLU A 196 4.71 6.99 10.41
CA GLU A 196 5.61 8.15 10.51
C GLU A 196 4.86 9.48 10.48
N ILE A 197 3.83 9.61 9.61
CA ILE A 197 2.96 10.79 9.53
C ILE A 197 2.18 10.99 10.83
N ALA A 198 1.53 9.92 11.32
CA ALA A 198 0.76 9.96 12.56
C ALA A 198 1.62 10.28 13.78
N ALA A 199 2.91 9.89 13.77
CA ALA A 199 3.86 10.22 14.84
C ALA A 199 4.36 11.67 14.78
N ALA A 200 4.41 12.28 13.60
CA ALA A 200 4.89 13.65 13.42
C ALA A 200 3.83 14.71 13.75
N ARG A 201 2.56 14.32 13.72
CA ARG A 201 1.42 15.19 14.00
C ARG A 201 1.42 15.62 15.48
N ALA A 202 1.58 16.92 15.71
CA ALA A 202 1.51 17.56 17.02
C ALA A 202 0.06 17.94 17.39
#